data_AF-A0A0S4L934-F1
#
_entry.id   AF-A0A0S4L934-F1
#
_cell.length_a   1.000
_cell.length_b   1.000
_cell.length_c   1.000
_cell.angle_alpha   90.00
_cell.angle_beta   90.00
_cell.angle_gamma   90.00
#
_symmetry.space_group_name_H-M   'P 1'
#
loop_
_entity.id
_entity.type
_entity.pdbx_description
1 polymer ?
#
loop_
_entity_poly.entity_id
_entity_poly.type
_entity_poly.pdbx_seq_one_letter_code
_entity_poly.pdbx_strand_id
1 'polypeptide(L)'
;MVDAIEPIERWTAKRRVALVVRILKGETSVAEAARQHGLTVAEIEDWREKFLVGAENALRTRPRDEEALKDEQIKKLKQKIGDLVLDNDIVREAWKPYPVDRKTFDA
;
A
#
# COMPACT_ATOMS: atom_id res chain seq x y z
N MET A 1 -21.26 -31.23 18.97
CA MET A 1 -19.85 -30.89 19.24
C MET A 1 -19.70 -29.44 18.83
N VAL A 2 -19.67 -28.52 19.80
CA VAL A 2 -19.56 -27.09 19.49
C VAL A 2 -18.15 -26.86 18.98
N ASP A 3 -18.01 -26.48 17.71
CA ASP A 3 -16.76 -25.89 17.22
C ASP A 3 -16.54 -24.62 18.04
N ALA A 4 -15.66 -24.73 19.04
CA ALA A 4 -15.15 -23.56 19.72
C ALA A 4 -14.36 -22.79 18.66
N ILE A 5 -14.98 -21.77 18.08
CA ILE A 5 -14.30 -20.78 17.27
C ILE A 5 -13.22 -20.20 18.18
N GLU A 6 -11.98 -20.67 18.03
CA GLU A 6 -10.87 -20.11 18.78
C GLU A 6 -10.86 -18.59 18.53
N PRO A 7 -10.80 -17.77 19.58
CA PRO A 7 -10.87 -16.33 19.42
C PRO A 7 -9.76 -15.88 18.49
N ILE A 8 -10.14 -15.30 17.34
CA ILE A 8 -9.18 -14.81 16.34
C ILE A 8 -8.25 -13.82 17.04
N GLU A 9 -7.02 -14.25 17.22
CA GLU A 9 -6.01 -13.46 17.88
C GLU A 9 -5.62 -12.29 16.97
N ARG A 10 -6.13 -11.08 17.29
CA ARG A 10 -5.89 -9.90 16.45
C ARG A 10 -4.45 -9.41 16.60
N TRP A 11 -3.64 -9.65 15.57
CA TRP A 11 -2.27 -9.15 15.47
C TRP A 11 -2.22 -7.67 15.10
N THR A 12 -2.49 -6.80 16.09
CA THR A 12 -2.31 -5.35 15.99
C THR A 12 -0.82 -4.97 15.90
N ALA A 13 -0.52 -3.78 15.37
CA ALA A 13 0.86 -3.28 15.29
C ALA A 13 1.57 -3.31 16.65
N LYS A 14 0.91 -2.84 17.72
CA LYS A 14 1.45 -2.85 19.09
C LYS A 14 1.82 -4.27 19.54
N ARG A 15 0.99 -5.25 19.21
CA ARG A 15 1.21 -6.65 19.59
C ARG A 15 2.37 -7.29 18.80
N ARG A 16 2.44 -7.03 17.49
CA ARG A 16 3.55 -7.47 16.63
C ARG A 16 4.88 -6.92 17.15
N VAL A 17 4.92 -5.62 17.48
CA VAL A 17 6.11 -4.97 18.07
C VAL A 17 6.51 -5.65 19.39
N ALA A 18 5.56 -5.89 20.29
CA ALA A 18 5.85 -6.56 21.56
C ALA A 18 6.46 -7.95 21.34
N LEU A 19 5.93 -8.74 20.40
CA LEU A 19 6.48 -10.06 20.07
C LEU A 19 7.90 -9.96 19.50
N VAL A 20 8.11 -9.08 18.51
CA VAL A 20 9.44 -8.86 17.90
C VAL A 20 10.47 -8.42 18.94
N VAL A 21 10.10 -7.53 19.86
CA VAL A 21 11.01 -7.10 20.95
C VAL A 21 11.40 -8.26 21.85
N ARG A 22 10.46 -9.15 22.22
CA ARG A 22 10.77 -10.36 23.01
C ARG A 22 11.75 -11.27 22.27
N ILE A 23 11.57 -11.43 20.95
CA ILE A 23 12.48 -12.21 20.10
C ILE A 23 13.88 -11.57 20.07
N LEU A 24 13.98 -10.26 19.89
CA LEU A 24 15.27 -9.54 19.86
C LEU A 24 16.01 -9.61 21.21
N LYS A 25 15.27 -9.67 22.32
CA LYS A 25 15.83 -9.87 23.67
C LYS A 25 16.23 -11.32 23.95
N GLY A 26 15.90 -12.26 23.07
CA GLY A 26 16.14 -13.69 23.27
C GLY A 26 15.19 -14.35 24.26
N GLU A 27 14.08 -13.70 24.62
CA GLU A 27 13.07 -14.25 25.55
C GLU A 27 12.21 -15.35 24.90
N THR A 28 12.16 -15.40 23.57
CA THR A 28 11.52 -16.46 22.78
C THR A 28 12.21 -16.53 21.41
N SER A 29 12.33 -17.73 20.84
CA SER A 29 12.76 -17.87 19.44
C SER A 29 11.59 -17.63 18.48
N VAL A 30 11.93 -17.36 17.21
CA VAL A 30 10.94 -17.24 16.12
C VAL A 30 10.13 -18.53 15.97
N ALA A 31 10.80 -19.69 16.05
CA ALA A 31 10.14 -21.00 15.90
C ALA A 31 9.19 -21.30 17.06
N GLU A 32 9.54 -20.92 18.30
CA GLU A 32 8.65 -21.06 19.46
C GLU A 32 7.46 -20.12 19.36
N ALA A 33 7.70 -18.85 19.00
CA ALA A 33 6.64 -17.86 18.83
C ALA A 33 5.64 -18.28 17.74
N ALA A 34 6.14 -18.82 16.61
CA ALA A 34 5.32 -19.36 15.53
C ALA A 34 4.37 -20.45 16.03
N ARG A 35 4.91 -21.47 16.72
CA ARG A 35 4.11 -22.56 17.29
C ARG A 35 3.12 -22.07 18.36
N GLN A 36 3.55 -21.17 19.24
CA GLN A 36 2.74 -20.68 20.35
C GLN A 36 1.52 -19.87 19.89
N HIS A 37 1.67 -19.12 18.80
CA HIS A 37 0.68 -18.16 18.34
C HIS A 37 -0.04 -18.59 17.05
N GLY A 38 0.20 -19.80 16.57
CA GLY A 38 -0.37 -20.28 15.31
C GLY A 38 0.07 -19.46 14.09
N LEU A 39 1.25 -18.85 14.16
CA LEU A 39 1.85 -18.05 13.09
C LEU A 39 2.86 -18.87 12.31
N THR A 40 3.11 -18.47 11.06
CA THR A 40 4.25 -19.00 10.32
C THR A 40 5.55 -18.31 10.74
N VAL A 41 6.67 -19.01 10.61
CA VAL A 41 8.00 -18.44 10.80
C VAL A 41 8.22 -17.24 9.86
N ALA A 42 7.73 -17.35 8.62
CA ALA A 42 7.85 -16.30 7.61
C ALA A 42 7.12 -15.00 8.01
N GLU A 43 5.93 -15.08 8.59
CA GLU A 43 5.19 -13.90 9.06
C GLU A 43 5.94 -13.16 10.19
N ILE A 44 6.53 -13.92 11.12
CA ILE A 44 7.27 -13.33 12.23
C ILE A 44 8.59 -12.71 11.75
N GLU A 45 9.31 -13.37 10.82
CA GLU A 45 10.52 -12.80 10.22
C GLU A 45 10.20 -11.54 9.40
N ASP A 46 9.09 -11.50 8.65
CA ASP A 46 8.64 -10.30 7.93
C ASP A 46 8.38 -9.13 8.91
N TRP A 47 7.74 -9.39 10.05
CA TRP A 47 7.55 -8.34 11.06
C TRP A 47 8.85 -7.87 11.69
N ARG A 48 9.78 -8.80 11.92
CA ARG A 48 11.11 -8.48 12.46
C ARG A 48 11.91 -7.62 11.49
N GLU A 49 11.93 -7.97 10.21
CA GLU A 49 12.60 -7.19 9.17
C GLU A 49 12.01 -5.77 9.07
N LYS A 50 10.68 -5.66 8.97
CA LYS A 50 9.99 -4.35 8.95
C LYS A 50 10.28 -3.51 10.19
N PHE A 51 10.33 -4.14 11.36
CA PHE A 51 10.68 -3.46 12.60
C PHE A 51 12.12 -2.93 12.57
N LEU A 52 13.08 -3.73 12.11
CA LEU A 52 14.48 -3.33 12.02
C LEU A 52 14.69 -2.18 11.02
N VAL A 53 14.06 -2.26 9.83
CA VAL A 53 14.11 -1.18 8.83
C VAL A 53 13.49 0.10 9.38
N GLY A 54 12.34 0.01 10.06
CA GLY A 54 11.69 1.15 10.70
C GLY A 54 12.53 1.76 11.82
N ALA A 55 13.14 0.92 12.67
CA ALA A 55 14.03 1.36 13.74
C ALA A 55 15.29 2.03 13.19
N GLU A 56 15.92 1.45 12.16
CA GLU A 56 17.07 2.06 11.48
C GLU A 56 16.70 3.43 10.92
N ASN A 57 15.56 3.55 10.25
CA ASN A 57 15.10 4.81 9.69
C ASN A 57 14.84 5.88 10.77
N ALA A 58 14.25 5.49 11.90
CA ALA A 58 13.98 6.38 13.03
C ALA A 58 15.27 6.89 13.71
N LEU A 59 16.38 6.16 13.60
CA LEU A 59 17.68 6.55 14.15
C LEU A 59 18.53 7.41 13.20
N ARG A 60 18.11 7.62 11.94
CA ARG A 60 18.84 8.47 11.00
C ARG A 60 18.76 9.94 11.43
N THR A 61 19.86 10.69 11.25
CA THR A 61 19.90 12.16 11.43
C THR A 61 18.83 12.87 10.59
N ARG A 62 18.53 12.31 9.41
CA ARG A 62 17.41 12.71 8.57
C ARG A 62 16.60 11.46 8.20
N PRO A 63 15.52 11.15 8.95
CA PRO A 63 14.64 10.04 8.64
C PRO A 63 14.06 10.18 7.24
N ARG A 64 13.97 9.06 6.50
CA ARG A 64 13.26 9.03 5.22
C ARG A 64 11.77 9.07 5.51
N ASP A 65 11.09 10.05 4.93
CA ASP A 65 9.64 10.11 4.93
C ASP A 65 9.11 9.39 3.68
N GLU A 66 9.04 8.07 3.76
CA GLU A 66 8.56 7.24 2.65
C GLU A 66 7.11 7.53 2.28
N GLU A 67 6.30 7.98 3.25
CA GLU A 67 4.92 8.37 3.02
C GLU A 67 4.86 9.66 2.20
N ALA A 68 5.63 10.69 2.59
CA ALA A 68 5.73 11.91 1.80
C ALA A 68 6.28 11.66 0.38
N LEU A 69 7.26 10.76 0.22
CA LEU A 69 7.77 10.39 -1.11
C LEU A 69 6.69 9.70 -1.97
N LYS A 70 5.89 8.81 -1.38
CA LYS A 70 4.76 8.17 -2.07
C LYS A 70 3.69 9.19 -2.43
N ASP A 71 3.36 10.11 -1.53
CA ASP A 71 2.38 11.16 -1.78
C ASP A 71 2.83 12.11 -2.89
N GLU A 72 4.12 12.45 -2.96
CA GLU A 72 4.67 13.25 -4.05
C GLU A 72 4.57 12.51 -5.39
N GLN A 73 4.86 11.21 -5.42
CA GLN A 73 4.68 10.39 -6.61
C GLN A 73 3.21 10.30 -7.03
N ILE A 74 2.30 10.07 -6.08
CA ILE A 74 0.85 10.05 -6.33
C ILE A 74 0.39 11.38 -6.92
N LYS A 75 0.87 12.51 -6.40
CA LYS A 75 0.56 13.84 -6.92
C LYS A 75 1.02 14.00 -8.37
N LYS A 76 2.26 13.60 -8.69
CA LYS A 76 2.80 13.65 -10.05
C LYS A 76 2.00 12.78 -11.02
N LEU A 77 1.65 11.57 -10.60
CA LEU A 77 0.85 10.65 -11.41
C LEU A 77 -0.57 11.19 -11.67
N LYS A 78 -1.23 11.73 -10.64
CA LYS A 78 -2.55 12.37 -10.79
C LYS A 78 -2.52 13.54 -11.75
N GLN A 79 -1.50 14.38 -11.68
CA GLN A 79 -1.32 15.49 -12.63
C GLN A 79 -1.18 14.97 -14.06
N LYS A 80 -0.33 13.96 -14.28
CA LYS A 80 -0.12 13.39 -15.62
C LYS A 80 -1.39 12.76 -16.19
N ILE A 81 -2.20 12.12 -15.34
CA ILE A 81 -3.52 11.60 -15.73
C ILE A 81 -4.43 12.76 -16.15
N GLY A 82 -4.48 13.85 -15.38
CA GLY A 82 -5.27 15.04 -15.72
C GLY A 82 -4.90 15.63 -17.08
N ASP A 83 -3.60 15.80 -17.35
CA ASP A 83 -3.10 16.29 -18.64
C ASP A 83 -3.55 15.36 -19.79
N LEU A 84 -3.39 14.05 -19.62
CA LEU A 84 -3.79 13.06 -20.63
C LEU A 84 -5.30 13.02 -20.87
N VAL A 85 -6.12 13.22 -19.83
CA VAL A 85 -7.57 13.30 -19.96
C VAL A 85 -7.96 14.53 -20.77
N LEU A 86 -7.36 15.69 -20.48
CA LEU A 86 -7.59 16.92 -21.24
C LEU A 86 -7.22 16.74 -22.72
N ASP A 87 -6.05 16.18 -23.00
CA ASP A 87 -5.61 15.89 -24.37
C ASP A 87 -6.62 14.97 -25.09
N ASN A 88 -7.13 13.94 -24.40
CA ASN A 88 -8.12 13.03 -24.95
C ASN A 88 -9.43 13.75 -25.26
N ASP A 89 -9.91 14.61 -24.36
CA ASP A 89 -11.14 15.37 -24.55
C ASP A 89 -11.02 16.35 -25.72
N ILE A 90 -9.87 17.02 -25.89
CA ILE A 90 -9.58 17.87 -27.05
C ILE A 90 -9.65 17.06 -28.34
N VAL A 91 -8.98 15.89 -28.39
CA VAL A 91 -9.00 15.02 -29.57
C VAL A 91 -10.42 14.54 -29.86
N ARG A 92 -11.16 14.10 -28.84
CA ARG A 92 -12.54 13.65 -29.00
C ARG A 92 -13.45 14.76 -29.50
N GLU A 93 -13.28 15.99 -29.04
CA GLU A 93 -14.05 17.14 -29.51
C GLU A 93 -13.74 17.45 -30.98
N ALA A 94 -12.46 17.46 -31.35
CA ALA A 94 -12.02 17.72 -32.72
C ALA A 94 -12.51 16.67 -33.72
N TRP A 95 -12.74 15.44 -33.27
CA TRP A 95 -13.22 14.34 -34.08
C TRP A 95 -14.75 14.22 -34.12
N LYS A 96 -15.50 15.09 -33.42
CA LYS A 96 -16.96 15.13 -33.59
C LYS A 96 -17.28 15.57 -35.01
N PRO A 97 -18.07 14.80 -35.79
CA PRO A 97 -18.45 15.19 -37.13
C PRO A 97 -19.24 16.50 -37.06
N TYR A 98 -18.79 17.52 -37.80
CA TYR A 98 -19.58 18.74 -38.00
C TYR A 98 -20.93 18.35 -38.62
N PRO A 99 -22.06 18.88 -38.12
CA PRO A 99 -23.35 18.67 -38.77
C PRO A 99 -23.26 19.29 -40.18
N VAL A 100 -23.15 18.41 -41.19
CA VAL A 100 -23.28 18.81 -42.58
C VAL A 100 -24.75 19.12 -42.82
N ASP A 101 -25.10 20.40 -42.85
CA ASP A 101 -26.47 20.82 -43.16
C ASP A 101 -26.80 20.41 -44.60
N ARG A 102 -27.57 19.33 -44.74
CA ARG A 102 -27.98 18.76 -46.04
C ARG A 102 -29.15 19.58 -46.61
N LYS A 103 -28.93 20.87 -46.91
CA LYS A 103 -29.91 21.69 -47.64
C LYS A 103 -29.25 22.67 -48.58
N THR A 104 -28.46 22.17 -49.52
CA THR A 104 -28.24 22.80 -50.81
C THR A 104 -27.79 21.70 -51.75
N PHE A 105 -28.60 21.38 -52.75
CA PHE A 105 -28.29 20.81 -54.07
C PHE A 105 -29.52 20.03 -54.56
N ASP A 106 -30.59 20.76 -54.80
CA ASP A 106 -31.56 20.45 -55.86
C ASP A 106 -31.70 21.75 -56.66
N ALA A 107 -31.12 21.77 -57.86
CA ALA A 107 -31.30 22.78 -58.90
C ALA A 107 -31.18 22.09 -60.27
#